data_AF-A0A5S9M800-F1
#
_entry.id   AF-A0A5S9M800-F1
#
_cell.length_a   1.000
_cell.length_b   1.000
_cell.length_c   1.000
_cell.angle_alpha   90.00
_cell.angle_beta   90.00
_cell.angle_gamma   90.00
#
_symmetry.space_group_name_H-M   'P 1'
#
loop_
_entity.id
_entity.type
_entity.pdbx_description
1 polymer ?
#
loop_
_entity_poly.entity_id
_entity_poly.type
_entity_poly.pdbx_seq_one_letter_code
_entity_poly.pdbx_strand_id
1 'polypeptide(L)' 'MFLDIKKIRVKATTLEGEDIDIRLKGFPAIVFQHEIDHLNGIMFYDHIQKDQPFAEPENSVAIGRS' A
#
# COMPACT_ATOMS: atom_id res chain seq x y z
N MET A 1 -3.45 6.43 -9.31
CA MET A 1 -3.24 5.87 -7.96
C MET A 1 -1.80 6.14 -7.57
N PHE A 2 -1.58 7.22 -6.83
CA PHE A 2 -0.29 7.51 -6.24
C PHE A 2 -0.38 7.04 -4.79
N LEU A 3 0.35 5.96 -4.45
CA LEU A 3 0.38 5.40 -3.10
C LEU A 3 1.79 5.54 -2.57
N ASP A 4 1.90 6.15 -1.39
CA ASP A 4 3.13 6.75 -0.85
C ASP A 4 4.20 5.77 -0.34
N ILE A 5 4.07 4.48 -0.61
CA ILE A 5 4.86 3.51 0.15
C ILE A 5 5.56 2.53 -0.79
N LYS A 6 6.83 2.87 -1.07
CA LYS A 6 7.73 2.08 -1.91
C LYS A 6 8.12 0.74 -1.28
N LYS A 7 8.05 0.62 0.05
CA LYS A 7 8.49 -0.55 0.82
C LYS A 7 7.73 -0.66 2.14
N ILE A 8 7.27 -1.86 2.48
CA ILE A 8 6.68 -2.21 3.79
C ILE A 8 7.37 -3.44 4.36
N ARG A 9 7.30 -3.58 5.69
CA ARG A 9 7.61 -4.82 6.41
C ARG A 9 6.34 -5.29 7.07
N VAL A 10 5.90 -6.50 6.74
CA VAL A 10 4.66 -7.10 7.26
C VAL A 10 5.03 -8.29 8.12
N LYS A 11 4.45 -8.34 9.32
CA LYS A 11 4.46 -9.53 10.18
C LYS A 11 3.07 -10.14 10.14
N ALA A 12 3.00 -11.44 9.90
CA ALA A 12 1.73 -12.18 9.82
C ALA A 12 1.96 -13.64 10.20
N THR A 13 0.87 -14.38 10.38
CA THR A 13 0.88 -15.82 10.59
C THR A 13 0.22 -16.48 9.37
N THR A 14 0.83 -17.54 8.83
CA THR A 14 0.26 -18.29 7.69
C THR A 14 -0.94 -19.13 8.10
N LEU A 15 -1.62 -19.74 7.13
CA LEU A 15 -2.75 -20.64 7.39
C LEU A 15 -2.33 -21.90 8.15
N GLU A 16 -1.05 -22.27 8.05
CA GLU A 16 -0.42 -23.39 8.74
C GLU A 16 0.06 -23.03 10.16
N GLY A 17 -0.09 -21.78 10.57
CA GLY A 17 0.29 -21.30 11.91
C GLY A 17 1.75 -20.83 12.03
N GLU A 18 2.46 -20.66 10.92
CA GLU A 18 3.86 -20.20 10.93
C GLU A 18 3.96 -18.68 10.93
N ASP A 19 4.85 -18.12 11.76
CA ASP A 19 5.10 -16.67 11.77
C ASP A 19 6.05 -16.27 10.62
N ILE A 20 5.62 -15.29 9.84
CA ILE A 20 6.37 -14.72 8.73
C ILE A 20 6.66 -13.24 8.93
N ASP A 21 7.83 -12.82 8.48
CA ASP A 21 8.28 -11.43 8.48
C ASP A 21 8.84 -11.07 7.09
N ILE A 22 7.99 -10.44 6.28
CA ILE A 22 8.26 -10.22 4.85
C ILE A 22 8.46 -8.74 4.55
N ARG A 23 9.41 -8.45 3.64
CA ARG A 23 9.63 -7.10 3.10
C ARG A 23 9.13 -7.04 1.67
N LEU A 24 8.12 -6.21 1.43
CA LEU A 24 7.49 -6.05 0.11
C LEU A 24 7.87 -4.68 -0.47
N LYS A 25 7.93 -4.60 -1.80
CA LYS A 25 8.18 -3.35 -2.54
C LYS A 25 7.34 -3.28 -3.81
N GLY A 26 7.08 -2.08 -4.31
CA GLY A 26 6.34 -1.89 -5.57
C GLY A 26 4.91 -2.44 -5.49
N PHE A 27 4.45 -3.10 -6.55
CA PHE A 27 3.06 -3.55 -6.66
C PHE A 27 2.59 -4.49 -5.52
N PRO A 28 3.34 -5.51 -5.09
CA PRO A 28 2.97 -6.32 -3.91
C PRO A 28 2.81 -5.51 -2.62
N ALA A 29 3.64 -4.47 -2.42
CA ALA A 29 3.49 -3.62 -1.23
C ALA A 29 2.17 -2.85 -1.27
N ILE A 30 1.76 -2.38 -2.46
CA ILE A 30 0.51 -1.65 -2.65
C ILE A 30 -0.71 -2.53 -2.34
N VAL A 31 -0.73 -3.75 -2.90
CA VAL A 31 -1.84 -4.69 -2.66
C VAL A 31 -1.96 -5.00 -1.18
N PHE A 32 -0.85 -5.35 -0.50
CA PHE A 32 -0.89 -5.65 0.93
C PHE A 32 -1.39 -4.49 1.78
N GLN A 33 -0.99 -3.26 1.46
CA GLN A 33 -1.51 -2.08 2.16
C GLN A 33 -3.00 -1.90 1.94
N HIS A 34 -3.49 -2.09 0.72
CA HIS A 34 -4.93 -2.01 0.41
C HIS A 34 -5.76 -3.02 1.23
N GLU A 35 -5.31 -4.27 1.31
CA GLU A 35 -6.02 -5.29 2.08
C GLU A 35 -5.95 -5.01 3.60
N ILE A 36 -4.81 -4.50 4.10
CA ILE A 36 -4.66 -4.11 5.52
C ILE A 36 -5.54 -2.89 5.85
N ASP A 37 -5.66 -1.92 4.95
CA ASP A 37 -6.52 -0.76 5.10
C ASP A 37 -7.98 -1.18 5.28
N HIS A 38 -8.44 -2.20 4.55
CA HIS A 38 -9.78 -2.77 4.74
C HIS A 38 -9.99 -3.36 6.14
N LEU A 39 -8.96 -3.94 6.76
CA LEU A 39 -9.04 -4.39 8.16
C LEU A 39 -9.19 -3.22 9.15
N ASN A 40 -8.73 -2.03 8.77
CA ASN A 40 -8.85 -0.80 9.55
C ASN A 40 -10.06 0.06 9.14
N GLY A 41 -10.89 -0.40 8.20
CA GLY A 41 -12.04 0.35 7.70
C GLY A 41 -11.67 1.56 6.82
N ILE A 42 -10.46 1.57 6.25
CA ILE A 42 -9.95 2.63 5.36
C ILE A 42 -10.17 2.18 3.91
N MET A 43 -10.69 3.09 3.08
CA MET A 43 -10.91 2.86 1.67
C MET A 43 -9.86 3.59 0.83
N PHE A 44 -9.58 3.09 -0.38
CA PHE A 44 -8.52 3.67 -1.22
C PHE A 44 -8.72 5.16 -1.54
N TYR A 45 -9.98 5.61 -1.61
CA TYR A 45 -10.31 7.01 -1.92
C TYR A 45 -10.12 7.93 -0.71
N ASP A 46 -10.00 7.40 0.51
CA ASP A 46 -9.69 8.20 1.70
C ASP A 46 -8.25 8.74 1.63
N HIS A 47 -7.39 8.11 0.82
CA HIS A 47 -6.03 8.56 0.52
C HIS A 47 -5.94 9.56 -0.65
N ILE A 48 -7.06 9.89 -1.30
CA ILE A 48 -7.08 10.85 -2.42
C ILE A 48 -7.33 12.25 -1.87
N GLN A 49 -6.43 13.20 -2.18
CA GLN A 49 -6.63 14.61 -1.87
C GLN A 49 -7.88 15.14 -2.60
N LYS A 50 -8.86 15.65 -1.85
CA LYS A 50 -10.16 16.06 -2.40
C LYS A 50 -10.07 17.30 -3.29
N ASP A 51 -9.18 18.21 -2.95
CA ASP A 51 -8.91 19.47 -3.66
C ASP A 51 -7.95 19.28 -4.83
N GLN A 52 -6.99 18.36 -4.72
CA GLN A 52 -6.01 18.06 -5.78
C GLN A 52 -5.84 16.55 -6.01
N PRO A 53 -6.83 15.87 -6.64
CA PRO A 53 -6.83 14.41 -6.77
C PRO A 53 -5.70 13.83 -7.64
N PHE A 54 -5.03 14.69 -8.43
CA PHE A 54 -3.91 14.33 -9.29
C PHE A 54 -2.58 14.91 -8.81
N ALA A 55 -2.53 15.55 -7.63
CA ALA A 55 -1.27 15.99 -7.06
C ALA A 55 -0.37 14.76 -6.86
N GLU A 56 0.87 14.88 -7.31
CA GLU A 56 1.89 13.85 -7.05
C GLU A 56 2.30 13.99 -5.58
N PRO A 57 2.06 12.98 -4.72
CA PRO A 57 2.47 13.03 -3.34
C PRO A 57 3.99 13.16 -3.22
N GLU A 58 4.44 13.88 -2.20
CA GLU A 58 5.86 14.09 -1.92
C GLU A 58 6.54 12.73 -1.65
N ASN A 59 7.61 12.42 -2.38
CA ASN A 59 8.32 11.12 -2.36
C ASN A 59 7.62 9.94 -3.05
N SER A 60 6.57 10.16 -3.84
CA SER A 60 5.93 9.08 -4.63
C SER A 60 6.78 8.62 -5.83
N VAL A 61 6.51 7.41 -6.36
CA VAL A 61 7.02 6.92 -7.65
C VAL A 61 5.84 6.41 -8.45
N ALA A 62 5.66 6.90 -9.66
CA ALA A 62 4.65 6.42 -10.58
C ALA A 62 4.98 4.97 -11.01
N ILE A 63 4.08 4.03 -10.73
CA ILE A 63 4.16 2.65 -11.25
C ILE A 63 3.36 2.59 -12.55
N GLY A 64 3.97 2.11 -13.64
CA GLY A 64 3.29 1.88 -14.92
C GLY A 64 3.38 2.99 -15.98
N ARG A 65 4.26 3.99 -15.82
CA ARG A 65 4.63 4.89 -16.93
C ARG A 65 5.69 4.18 -17.80
N SER A 66 5.25 3.45 -18.81
CA SER A 66 6.04 3.04 -19.99
C SER A 66 5.76 3.99 -21.14
#